data_AF-A0A352A910-F1
#
_entry.id   AF-A0A352A910-F1
#
_cell.length_a   1.000
_cell.length_b   1.000
_cell.length_c   1.000
_cell.angle_alpha   90.00
_cell.angle_beta   90.00
_cell.angle_gamma   90.00
#
_symmetry.space_group_name_H-M   'P 1'
#
loop_
_entity.id
_entity.type
_entity.pdbx_description
1 polymer ?
#
loop_
_entity_poly.entity_id
_entity_poly.type
_entity_poly.pdbx_seq_one_letter_code
_entity_poly.pdbx_strand_id
1 'polypeptide(L)'
;MAYRNKTYVAFDGDTDIKYYRTMQMWKQNDNTDFNFYDAHDLNNAMDTSTEETIKRKLRDRMSNSKIFVLLVGEGTRNLYKFVRWEIEQAIKSDLPIIVVNLPKTPGGEGKRSMDSDRCPKIARETLAIHVSFRSKILQHTLESWPNSHKSLRNDGKIGPYYYKDKVYEDLGL
;
A
#
# COMPACT_ATOMS: atom_id res chain seq x y z
N MET A 1 -17.09 13.23 13.76
CA MET A 1 -16.18 12.21 13.21
C MET A 1 -14.99 12.90 12.57
N ALA A 2 -13.75 12.58 12.96
CA ALA A 2 -12.58 13.00 12.19
C ALA A 2 -12.62 12.30 10.83
N TYR A 3 -12.75 13.06 9.73
CA TYR A 3 -12.77 12.50 8.39
C TYR A 3 -11.39 11.94 8.04
N ARG A 4 -11.25 10.60 8.03
CA ARG A 4 -10.06 9.92 7.52
C ARG A 4 -10.10 9.96 5.99
N ASN A 5 -9.37 10.87 5.37
CA ASN A 5 -9.32 11.01 3.91
C ASN A 5 -7.96 10.61 3.31
N LYS A 6 -7.01 10.14 4.14
CA LYS A 6 -5.63 9.92 3.72
C LYS A 6 -5.32 8.45 3.45
N THR A 7 -4.35 8.23 2.58
CA THR A 7 -3.80 6.92 2.23
C THR A 7 -2.41 6.81 2.84
N TYR A 8 -2.18 5.78 3.65
CA TYR A 8 -0.86 5.50 4.18
C TYR A 8 -0.09 4.67 3.16
N VAL A 9 1.12 5.08 2.77
CA VAL A 9 1.94 4.31 1.82
C VAL A 9 3.20 3.81 2.51
N ALA A 10 3.33 2.49 2.61
CA ALA A 10 4.52 1.79 3.08
C ALA A 10 5.29 1.22 1.89
N PHE A 11 6.62 1.34 1.91
CA PHE A 11 7.50 0.87 0.83
C PHE A 11 8.95 0.77 1.34
N ASP A 12 9.87 0.29 0.50
CA ASP A 12 11.31 0.37 0.77
C ASP A 12 11.85 1.78 0.48
N GLY A 13 12.24 2.51 1.52
CA GLY A 13 12.73 3.89 1.40
C GLY A 13 14.00 4.03 0.55
N ASP A 14 14.84 2.99 0.53
CA ASP A 14 16.14 3.03 -0.14
C ASP A 14 16.00 2.72 -1.64
N THR A 15 15.15 1.76 -2.00
CA THR A 15 15.09 1.23 -3.38
C THR A 15 13.82 1.63 -4.14
N ASP A 16 12.71 1.84 -3.44
CA ASP A 16 11.38 1.99 -4.04
C ASP A 16 10.83 3.43 -4.00
N ILE A 17 11.55 4.39 -3.41
CA ILE A 17 11.11 5.81 -3.29
C ILE A 17 10.74 6.45 -4.64
N LYS A 18 11.37 6.03 -5.73
CA LYS A 18 11.03 6.49 -7.08
C LYS A 18 9.58 6.18 -7.47
N TYR A 19 9.04 5.03 -7.05
CA TYR A 19 7.67 4.64 -7.33
C TYR A 19 6.69 5.45 -6.50
N TYR A 20 7.03 5.74 -5.24
CA TYR A 20 6.27 6.67 -4.43
C TYR A 20 6.20 8.08 -5.09
N ARG A 21 7.34 8.59 -5.58
CA ARG A 21 7.37 9.86 -6.33
C ARG A 21 6.52 9.82 -7.60
N THR A 22 6.52 8.70 -8.33
CA THR A 22 5.63 8.51 -9.49
C THR A 22 4.16 8.58 -9.09
N MET A 23 3.75 8.00 -7.97
CA MET A 23 2.38 8.13 -7.46
C MET A 23 2.03 9.59 -7.12
N GLN A 24 2.98 10.34 -6.56
CA GLN A 24 2.79 11.78 -6.31
C GLN A 24 2.60 12.56 -7.62
N MET A 25 3.32 12.21 -8.69
CA MET A 25 3.15 12.83 -10.01
C MET A 25 1.77 12.54 -10.61
N TRP A 26 1.30 11.29 -10.54
CA TRP A 26 -0.07 10.94 -10.99
C TRP A 26 -1.13 11.75 -10.26
N LYS A 27 -0.93 11.98 -8.95
CA LYS A 27 -1.82 12.82 -8.16
C LYS A 27 -1.89 14.25 -8.68
N GLN A 28 -0.74 14.86 -8.95
CA GLN A 28 -0.67 16.24 -9.44
C GLN A 28 -1.27 16.39 -10.84
N ASN A 29 -1.13 15.38 -11.69
CA ASN A 29 -1.61 15.41 -13.07
C ASN A 29 -3.12 15.24 -13.18
N ASP A 30 -3.69 14.27 -12.46
CA ASP A 30 -5.09 13.87 -12.63
C ASP A 30 -6.01 14.46 -11.53
N ASN A 31 -5.47 15.37 -10.70
CA ASN A 31 -6.14 16.01 -9.57
C ASN A 31 -6.82 15.00 -8.64
N THR A 32 -6.26 13.79 -8.54
CA THR A 32 -6.86 12.69 -7.78
C THR A 32 -6.78 12.97 -6.28
N ASP A 33 -7.85 12.65 -5.56
CA ASP A 33 -8.09 13.05 -4.16
C ASP A 33 -7.22 12.30 -3.11
N PHE A 34 -6.23 11.52 -3.54
CA PHE A 34 -5.47 10.66 -2.63
C PHE A 34 -4.37 11.43 -1.90
N ASN A 35 -4.57 11.69 -0.61
CA ASN A 35 -3.56 12.29 0.26
C ASN A 35 -2.62 11.21 0.81
N PHE A 36 -1.45 11.05 0.20
CA PHE A 36 -0.44 10.11 0.66
C PHE A 36 0.32 10.63 1.89
N TYR A 37 0.42 9.80 2.94
CA TYR A 37 1.47 9.96 3.93
C TYR A 37 2.69 9.17 3.49
N ASP A 38 3.82 9.86 3.35
CA ASP A 38 5.13 9.22 3.23
C ASP A 38 5.57 8.74 4.62
N ALA A 39 5.75 7.44 4.82
CA ALA A 39 6.29 6.91 6.07
C ALA A 39 7.76 7.30 6.28
N HIS A 40 8.52 7.47 5.19
CA HIS A 40 9.97 7.69 5.20
C HIS A 40 10.39 9.15 5.31
N ASP A 41 9.52 10.09 4.94
CA ASP A 41 9.70 11.52 5.23
C ASP A 41 9.94 11.77 6.75
N LEU A 42 9.29 10.99 7.61
CA LEU A 42 9.55 11.03 9.06
C LEU A 42 10.88 10.42 9.45
N ASN A 43 11.32 9.37 8.77
CA ASN A 43 12.57 8.67 9.10
C ASN A 43 13.77 9.56 8.74
N ASN A 44 13.75 10.13 7.54
CA ASN A 44 14.83 11.00 7.04
C ASN A 44 14.93 12.32 7.81
N ALA A 45 13.81 12.88 8.28
CA ALA A 45 13.83 14.12 9.07
C ALA A 45 14.31 13.92 10.52
N MET A 46 14.54 12.69 10.97
CA MET A 46 14.70 12.35 12.39
C MET A 46 15.91 11.45 12.69
N ASP A 47 17.06 11.74 12.09
CA ASP A 47 18.32 10.99 12.27
C ASP A 47 18.76 10.78 13.75
N THR A 48 18.22 11.56 14.69
CA THR A 48 18.50 11.44 16.15
C THR A 48 17.38 10.79 16.97
N SER A 49 16.26 10.38 16.35
CA SER A 49 15.10 9.84 17.09
C SER A 49 15.20 8.34 17.34
N THR A 50 14.67 7.91 18.49
CA THR A 50 14.55 6.48 18.81
C THR A 50 13.52 5.78 17.91
N GLU A 51 13.71 4.49 17.69
CA GLU A 51 12.77 3.64 16.93
C GLU A 51 11.33 3.72 17.47
N GLU A 52 11.16 3.77 18.79
CA GLU A 52 9.85 3.93 19.43
C GLU A 52 9.17 5.25 19.07
N THR A 53 9.95 6.34 19.01
CA THR A 53 9.44 7.66 18.63
C THR A 53 8.99 7.67 17.17
N ILE A 54 9.76 7.04 16.28
CA ILE A 54 9.40 6.86 14.88
C ILE A 54 8.09 6.07 14.79
N LYS A 55 8.03 4.88 15.40
CA LYS A 55 6.83 4.01 15.40
C LYS A 55 5.59 4.73 15.96
N ARG A 56 5.75 5.57 16.98
CA ARG A 56 4.63 6.39 17.50
C ARG A 56 4.09 7.35 16.43
N LYS A 57 4.96 8.11 15.75
CA LYS A 57 4.52 9.03 14.69
C LYS A 57 3.90 8.31 13.49
N LEU A 58 4.45 7.16 13.11
CA LEU A 58 3.88 6.33 12.03
C LEU A 58 2.48 5.83 12.41
N ARG A 59 2.30 5.40 13.67
CA ARG A 59 0.98 5.01 14.20
C ARG A 59 -0.03 6.16 14.11
N ASP A 60 0.36 7.38 14.48
CA ASP A 60 -0.52 8.56 14.42
C ASP A 60 -0.93 8.90 12.98
N ARG A 61 -0.02 8.76 12.01
CA ARG A 61 -0.33 8.92 10.58
C ARG A 61 -1.28 7.83 10.10
N MET A 62 -1.01 6.58 10.49
CA MET A 62 -1.85 5.44 10.12
C MET A 62 -3.26 5.55 10.70
N SER A 63 -3.43 6.01 11.95
CA SER A 63 -4.74 6.21 12.57
C SER A 63 -5.59 7.29 11.89
N ASN A 64 -4.96 8.20 11.16
CA ASN A 64 -5.61 9.23 10.35
C ASN A 64 -5.84 8.80 8.89
N SER A 65 -5.47 7.57 8.54
CA SER A 65 -5.59 7.03 7.18
C SER A 65 -6.82 6.13 7.06
N LYS A 66 -7.46 6.16 5.88
CA LYS A 66 -8.59 5.28 5.53
C LYS A 66 -8.16 3.98 4.89
N ILE A 67 -6.99 3.96 4.26
CA ILE A 67 -6.48 2.84 3.46
C ILE A 67 -4.97 2.73 3.70
N PHE A 68 -4.48 1.50 3.73
CA PHE A 68 -3.06 1.18 3.76
C PHE A 68 -2.63 0.62 2.41
N VAL A 69 -1.63 1.23 1.79
CA VAL A 69 -1.02 0.81 0.53
C VAL A 69 0.41 0.34 0.82
N LEU A 70 0.75 -0.86 0.36
CA LEU A 70 2.09 -1.43 0.44
C LEU A 70 2.67 -1.55 -0.97
N LEU A 71 3.76 -0.87 -1.27
CA LEU A 71 4.54 -1.11 -2.48
C LEU A 71 5.48 -2.30 -2.25
N VAL A 72 5.44 -3.28 -3.16
CA VAL A 72 6.24 -4.51 -3.08
C VAL A 72 7.25 -4.54 -4.20
N GLY A 73 8.48 -4.15 -3.86
CA GLY A 73 9.69 -4.25 -4.67
C GLY A 73 10.52 -5.50 -4.35
N GLU A 74 11.76 -5.52 -4.83
CA GLU A 74 12.65 -6.69 -4.73
C GLU A 74 13.04 -7.05 -3.29
N GLY A 75 13.33 -6.04 -2.47
CA GLY A 75 13.77 -6.21 -1.08
C GLY A 75 12.64 -6.29 -0.04
N THR A 76 11.39 -5.96 -0.42
CA THR A 76 10.31 -5.69 0.55
C THR A 76 10.02 -6.86 1.49
N ARG A 77 10.14 -8.10 1.02
CA ARG A 77 9.98 -9.32 1.83
C ARG A 77 10.88 -9.34 3.08
N ASN A 78 12.06 -8.74 2.99
CA ASN A 78 13.10 -8.79 4.01
C ASN A 78 13.04 -7.59 4.98
N LEU A 79 12.07 -6.68 4.81
CA LEU A 79 11.94 -5.48 5.63
C LEU A 79 11.15 -5.75 6.92
N TYR A 80 11.83 -6.34 7.90
CA TYR A 80 11.21 -6.77 9.16
C TYR A 80 11.05 -5.67 10.22
N LYS A 81 11.79 -4.56 10.11
CA LYS A 81 11.86 -3.54 11.16
C LYS A 81 10.66 -2.60 11.17
N PHE A 82 10.46 -1.88 10.07
CA PHE A 82 9.37 -0.90 9.92
C PHE A 82 8.23 -1.45 9.08
N VAL A 83 8.48 -1.89 7.85
CA VAL A 83 7.43 -2.36 6.92
C VAL A 83 6.59 -3.48 7.51
N ARG A 84 7.22 -4.52 8.10
CA ARG A 84 6.45 -5.56 8.80
C ARG A 84 5.61 -5.00 9.95
N TRP A 85 6.18 -4.13 10.77
CA TRP A 85 5.47 -3.51 11.89
C TRP A 85 4.29 -2.65 11.40
N GLU A 86 4.43 -1.95 10.28
CA GLU A 86 3.37 -1.17 9.65
C GLU A 86 2.23 -2.06 9.16
N ILE A 87 2.55 -3.19 8.51
CA ILE A 87 1.54 -4.17 8.08
C ILE A 87 0.80 -4.74 9.31
N GLU A 88 1.52 -5.05 10.39
CA GLU A 88 0.91 -5.48 11.65
C GLU A 88 -0.02 -4.42 12.24
N GLN A 89 0.33 -3.14 12.17
CA GLN A 89 -0.54 -2.06 12.64
C GLN A 89 -1.78 -1.88 11.75
N ALA A 90 -1.63 -2.02 10.43
CA ALA A 90 -2.74 -1.92 9.50
C ALA A 90 -3.77 -3.04 9.75
N ILE A 91 -3.30 -4.27 9.97
CA ILE A 91 -4.14 -5.42 10.34
C ILE A 91 -4.83 -5.17 11.68
N LYS A 92 -4.09 -4.72 12.71
CA LYS A 92 -4.67 -4.42 14.04
C LYS A 92 -5.73 -3.33 13.99
N SER A 93 -5.60 -2.38 13.06
CA SER A 93 -6.51 -1.25 12.89
C SER A 93 -7.64 -1.53 11.89
N ASP A 94 -7.73 -2.77 11.38
CA ASP A 94 -8.69 -3.21 10.34
C ASP A 94 -8.71 -2.27 9.12
N LEU A 95 -7.55 -1.73 8.75
CA LEU A 95 -7.44 -0.88 7.57
C LEU A 95 -7.48 -1.74 6.32
N PRO A 96 -8.25 -1.36 5.28
CA PRO A 96 -8.15 -1.99 3.98
C PRO A 96 -6.72 -1.96 3.45
N ILE A 97 -6.17 -3.13 3.14
CA ILE A 97 -4.80 -3.31 2.65
C ILE A 97 -4.82 -3.48 1.13
N ILE A 98 -4.08 -2.62 0.43
CA ILE A 98 -3.80 -2.71 -1.00
C ILE A 98 -2.31 -3.00 -1.15
N VAL A 99 -1.97 -4.08 -1.83
CA VAL A 99 -0.60 -4.43 -2.19
C VAL A 99 -0.39 -4.10 -3.65
N VAL A 100 0.56 -3.22 -3.93
CA VAL A 100 0.91 -2.81 -5.29
C VAL A 100 2.26 -3.44 -5.63
N ASN A 101 2.24 -4.39 -6.55
CA ASN A 101 3.45 -5.07 -6.98
C ASN A 101 4.23 -4.15 -7.93
N LEU A 102 5.49 -3.90 -7.63
CA LEU A 102 6.38 -3.10 -8.47
C LEU A 102 6.94 -3.95 -9.62
N PRO A 103 7.24 -3.35 -10.77
CA PRO A 103 7.80 -4.08 -11.91
C PRO A 103 9.20 -4.61 -11.59
N LYS A 104 9.55 -5.77 -12.15
CA LYS A 104 10.89 -6.36 -12.01
C LYS A 104 11.93 -5.68 -12.92
N THR A 105 11.47 -5.12 -14.03
CA THR A 105 12.30 -4.47 -15.03
C THR A 105 11.79 -3.04 -15.32
N PRO A 106 12.68 -2.09 -15.65
CA PRO A 106 12.25 -0.78 -16.11
C PRO A 106 11.29 -0.89 -17.31
N GLY A 107 10.19 -0.14 -17.28
CA GLY A 107 9.15 -0.17 -18.32
C GLY A 107 8.20 -1.38 -18.26
N GLY A 108 8.46 -2.35 -17.38
CA GLY A 108 7.57 -3.49 -17.17
C GLY A 108 6.31 -3.16 -16.36
N GLU A 109 5.42 -4.14 -16.25
CA GLU A 109 4.29 -4.12 -15.33
C GLU A 109 4.62 -4.95 -14.07
N GLY A 110 4.06 -4.55 -12.93
CA GLY A 110 4.02 -5.43 -11.75
C GLY A 110 3.06 -6.60 -11.94
N LYS A 111 3.13 -7.60 -11.06
CA LYS A 111 2.14 -8.70 -11.07
C LYS A 111 0.74 -8.14 -10.77
N ARG A 112 -0.27 -8.62 -11.49
CA ARG A 112 -1.70 -8.35 -11.24
C ARG A 112 -2.28 -9.19 -10.10
N SER A 113 -1.47 -10.08 -9.53
CA SER A 113 -1.81 -11.04 -8.47
C SER A 113 -0.72 -11.06 -7.39
N MET A 114 -0.92 -11.87 -6.33
CA MET A 114 0.03 -11.97 -5.22
C MET A 114 1.42 -12.44 -5.67
N ASP A 115 2.46 -11.69 -5.29
CA ASP A 115 3.86 -12.03 -5.57
C ASP A 115 4.47 -12.86 -4.43
N SER A 116 4.50 -14.19 -4.59
CA SER A 116 5.03 -15.12 -3.57
C SER A 116 6.49 -14.87 -3.19
N ASP A 117 7.27 -14.26 -4.08
CA ASP A 117 8.72 -14.15 -3.94
C ASP A 117 9.09 -12.86 -3.20
N ARG A 118 8.34 -11.78 -3.46
CA ARG A 118 8.64 -10.42 -2.99
C ARG A 118 7.70 -9.91 -1.90
N CYS A 119 6.47 -10.45 -1.83
CA CYS A 119 5.50 -10.01 -0.84
C CYS A 119 5.84 -10.56 0.56
N PRO A 120 5.85 -9.73 1.62
CA PRO A 120 6.00 -10.19 2.99
C PRO A 120 4.95 -11.25 3.36
N LYS A 121 5.36 -12.28 4.13
CA LYS A 121 4.48 -13.39 4.55
C LYS A 121 3.17 -12.91 5.20
N ILE A 122 3.25 -11.86 6.01
CA ILE A 122 2.08 -11.30 6.70
C ILE A 122 1.08 -10.64 5.75
N ALA A 123 1.55 -9.98 4.68
CA ALA A 123 0.70 -9.33 3.70
C ALA A 123 0.04 -10.32 2.74
N ARG A 124 0.71 -11.45 2.40
CA ARG A 124 0.10 -12.50 1.57
C ARG A 124 -0.96 -13.34 2.29
N GLU A 125 -0.94 -13.38 3.62
CA GLU A 125 -1.85 -14.21 4.43
C GLU A 125 -3.03 -13.40 4.99
N THR A 126 -2.95 -12.07 4.95
CA THR A 126 -4.05 -11.19 5.37
C THR A 126 -5.02 -10.90 4.22
N LEU A 127 -6.20 -10.37 4.56
CA LEU A 127 -7.18 -9.89 3.59
C LEU A 127 -6.63 -8.64 2.89
N ALA A 128 -6.05 -8.84 1.71
CA ALA A 128 -5.42 -7.78 0.94
C ALA A 128 -5.68 -7.98 -0.55
N ILE A 129 -5.86 -6.88 -1.30
CA ILE A 129 -5.93 -6.93 -2.76
C ILE A 129 -4.57 -6.64 -3.37
N HIS A 130 -4.17 -7.47 -4.32
CA HIS A 130 -2.93 -7.34 -5.06
C HIS A 130 -3.19 -6.79 -6.45
N VAL A 131 -2.50 -5.72 -6.81
CA VAL A 131 -2.63 -5.04 -8.11
C VAL A 131 -1.27 -4.69 -8.68
N SER A 132 -1.23 -4.44 -9.98
CA SER A 132 -0.03 -3.95 -10.64
C SER A 132 0.19 -2.44 -10.42
N PHE A 133 1.43 -1.99 -10.55
CA PHE A 133 1.79 -0.57 -10.44
C PHE A 133 1.37 0.23 -11.69
N ARG A 134 0.08 0.54 -11.81
CA ARG A 134 -0.51 1.42 -12.85
C ARG A 134 -1.49 2.41 -12.21
N SER A 135 -1.55 3.64 -12.71
CA SER A 135 -2.39 4.70 -12.14
C SER A 135 -3.87 4.34 -12.11
N LYS A 136 -4.43 3.89 -13.24
CA LYS A 136 -5.86 3.60 -13.39
C LYS A 136 -6.33 2.47 -12.47
N ILE A 137 -5.60 1.35 -12.40
CA ILE A 137 -5.99 0.25 -11.49
C ILE A 137 -5.83 0.67 -10.03
N LEU A 138 -4.79 1.41 -9.68
CA LEU A 138 -4.60 1.89 -8.32
C LEU A 138 -5.72 2.83 -7.89
N GLN A 139 -6.13 3.77 -8.75
CA GLN A 139 -7.27 4.64 -8.51
C GLN A 139 -8.56 3.84 -8.30
N HIS A 140 -8.88 2.94 -9.25
CA HIS A 140 -10.04 2.07 -9.14
C HIS A 140 -10.04 1.27 -7.82
N THR A 141 -8.87 0.78 -7.41
CA THR A 141 -8.71 0.01 -6.17
C THR A 141 -8.93 0.88 -4.94
N LEU A 142 -8.38 2.10 -4.91
CA LEU A 142 -8.53 3.02 -3.79
C LEU A 142 -9.98 3.47 -3.57
N GLU A 143 -10.80 3.46 -4.63
CA GLU A 143 -12.22 3.81 -4.58
C GLU A 143 -13.11 2.61 -4.22
N SER A 144 -12.85 1.43 -4.81
CA SER A 144 -13.72 0.26 -4.67
C SER A 144 -13.35 -0.66 -3.49
N TRP A 145 -12.05 -0.86 -3.23
CA TRP A 145 -11.57 -1.85 -2.27
C TRP A 145 -12.05 -1.64 -0.83
N PRO A 146 -12.15 -0.41 -0.27
CA PRO A 146 -12.60 -0.24 1.11
C PRO A 146 -13.98 -0.87 1.39
N ASN A 147 -14.90 -0.74 0.45
CA ASN A 147 -16.23 -1.34 0.55
C ASN A 147 -16.17 -2.86 0.41
N SER A 148 -15.41 -3.37 -0.56
CA SER A 148 -15.19 -4.81 -0.74
C SER A 148 -14.52 -5.45 0.46
N HIS A 149 -13.47 -4.82 1.01
CA HIS A 149 -12.76 -5.26 2.20
C HIS A 149 -13.73 -5.41 3.38
N LYS A 150 -14.56 -4.40 3.64
CA LYS A 150 -15.55 -4.45 4.72
C LYS A 150 -16.54 -5.62 4.55
N SER A 151 -17.06 -5.84 3.34
CA SER A 151 -17.97 -6.96 3.07
C SER A 151 -17.28 -8.31 3.27
N LEU A 152 -16.12 -8.50 2.65
CA LEU A 152 -15.34 -9.73 2.73
C LEU A 152 -14.92 -10.04 4.17
N ARG A 153 -14.58 -9.00 4.94
CA ARG A 153 -14.22 -9.13 6.35
C ARG A 153 -15.39 -9.62 7.19
N ASN A 154 -16.60 -9.07 6.96
CA ASN A 154 -17.82 -9.54 7.63
C ASN A 154 -18.16 -10.99 7.30
N ASP A 155 -17.83 -11.43 6.08
CA ASP A 155 -17.98 -12.81 5.62
C ASP A 155 -16.86 -13.75 6.11
N GLY A 156 -15.96 -13.27 6.97
CA GLY A 156 -14.84 -14.03 7.52
C GLY A 156 -13.77 -14.41 6.48
N LYS A 157 -13.74 -13.74 5.33
CA LYS A 157 -12.75 -14.01 4.28
C LYS A 157 -11.36 -13.51 4.67
N ILE A 158 -10.36 -14.24 4.22
CA ILE A 158 -8.94 -13.97 4.46
C ILE A 158 -8.13 -14.24 3.20
N GLY A 159 -6.86 -13.82 3.21
CA GLY A 159 -5.91 -14.09 2.15
C GLY A 159 -5.96 -13.12 0.97
N PRO A 160 -5.20 -13.43 -0.09
CA PRO A 160 -4.94 -12.49 -1.16
C PRO A 160 -6.06 -12.48 -2.20
N TYR A 161 -6.51 -11.28 -2.55
CA TYR A 161 -7.46 -11.00 -3.62
C TYR A 161 -6.74 -10.34 -4.80
N TYR A 162 -7.35 -10.44 -5.97
CA TYR A 162 -6.89 -9.77 -7.19
C TYR A 162 -8.07 -9.56 -8.13
N TYR A 163 -7.97 -8.57 -9.00
CA TYR A 163 -9.00 -8.34 -10.02
C TYR A 163 -8.86 -9.34 -11.17
N LYS A 164 -10.00 -9.64 -11.81
CA LYS A 164 -10.04 -10.39 -13.07
C LYS A 164 -9.48 -9.53 -14.20
N ASP A 165 -8.97 -10.16 -15.25
CA ASP A 165 -8.40 -9.47 -16.41
C ASP A 165 -9.36 -8.47 -17.05
N LYS A 166 -10.66 -8.79 -17.09
CA LYS A 166 -11.70 -7.89 -17.56
C LYS A 166 -11.67 -6.49 -16.92
N VAL A 167 -11.33 -6.40 -15.63
CA VAL A 167 -11.24 -5.09 -14.95
C VAL A 167 -10.08 -4.27 -15.50
N TYR A 168 -8.97 -4.92 -15.87
CA TYR A 168 -7.83 -4.24 -16.51
C TYR A 168 -8.20 -3.81 -17.94
N GLU A 169 -8.86 -4.69 -18.70
CA GLU A 169 -9.34 -4.39 -20.06
C GLU A 169 -10.31 -3.21 -20.07
N ASP A 170 -11.29 -3.17 -19.15
CA ASP A 170 -12.27 -2.09 -19.00
C ASP A 170 -11.60 -0.75 -18.64
N LEU A 171 -10.43 -0.78 -17.99
CA LEU A 171 -9.58 0.39 -17.71
C LEU A 171 -8.62 0.74 -18.86
N GLY A 172 -8.54 -0.10 -19.90
CA GLY A 172 -7.60 0.01 -21.01
C GLY A 172 -6.15 -0.23 -20.60
N LEU A 173 -5.90 -1.29 -19.81
CA LEU A 173 -4.59 -1.73 -19.29
C LEU A 173 -4.25 -3.18 -19.68
#